data_AF-W9HG21-F1
#
_entry.id   AF-W9HG21-F1
#
_cell.length_a   1.000
_cell.length_b   1.000
_cell.length_c   1.000
_cell.angle_alpha   90.00
_cell.angle_beta   90.00
_cell.angle_gamma   90.00
#
_symmetry.space_group_name_H-M   'P 1'
#
loop_
_entity.id
_entity.type
_entity.pdbx_description
1 polymer ?
#
loop_
_entity_poly.entity_id
_entity_poly.type
_entity_poly.pdbx_seq_one_letter_code
_entity_poly.pdbx_strand_id
1 'polypeptide(L)'
;MSSLEGVFNGLTGFFSFLSFRNPSIIPSPFREAQIITQRIIRDDPSKLQAKPNISKEEVKNLIPHVNFEIADLAPTTAMIAYGPTLVKLLGYERLESHTMASIDPWILL
;
A
#
# COMPACT_ATOMS: atom_id res chain seq x y z
N MET A 1 -8.03 -30.83 -30.77
CA MET A 1 -8.72 -29.84 -29.92
C MET A 1 -7.97 -28.52 -30.05
N SER A 2 -8.01 -27.90 -31.24
CA SER A 2 -7.12 -26.77 -31.61
C SER A 2 -7.78 -25.75 -32.56
N SER A 3 -8.77 -26.17 -33.37
CA SER A 3 -9.46 -25.25 -34.29
C SER A 3 -10.59 -24.42 -33.66
N LEU A 4 -11.19 -24.87 -32.56
CA LEU A 4 -12.34 -24.20 -31.93
C LEU A 4 -11.92 -22.97 -31.10
N GLU A 5 -10.79 -23.06 -30.39
CA GLU A 5 -10.24 -21.94 -29.61
C GLU A 5 -9.73 -20.80 -30.50
N GLY A 6 -9.18 -21.13 -31.69
CA GLY A 6 -8.74 -20.12 -32.65
C GLY A 6 -9.89 -19.30 -33.24
N VAL A 7 -11.02 -19.95 -33.54
CA VAL A 7 -12.24 -19.27 -34.01
C VAL A 7 -12.85 -18.44 -32.88
N PHE A 8 -12.88 -18.97 -31.65
CA PHE A 8 -13.37 -18.23 -30.50
C PHE A 8 -12.56 -16.96 -30.25
N ASN A 9 -11.22 -17.06 -30.18
CA ASN A 9 -10.35 -15.90 -29.96
C ASN A 9 -10.41 -14.87 -31.10
N GLY A 10 -10.55 -15.32 -32.35
CA GLY A 10 -10.74 -14.44 -33.50
C GLY A 10 -12.06 -13.64 -33.43
N LEU A 11 -13.15 -14.30 -33.01
CA LEU A 11 -14.44 -13.64 -32.81
C LEU A 11 -14.38 -12.65 -31.64
N THR A 12 -13.78 -13.02 -30.50
CA THR A 12 -13.63 -12.12 -29.35
C THR A 12 -12.81 -10.88 -29.71
N GLY A 13 -11.75 -11.04 -30.50
CA GLY A 13 -10.94 -9.93 -31.02
C GLY A 13 -11.72 -9.02 -31.97
N PHE A 14 -12.52 -9.59 -32.87
CA PHE A 14 -13.33 -8.84 -33.83
C PHE A 14 -14.46 -8.04 -33.13
N PHE A 15 -15.15 -8.62 -32.16
CA PHE A 15 -16.17 -7.91 -31.36
C PHE A 15 -15.57 -6.78 -30.51
N SER A 16 -14.36 -6.98 -29.97
CA SER A 16 -13.63 -5.94 -29.25
C SER A 16 -13.24 -4.76 -30.15
N PHE A 17 -12.83 -5.05 -31.39
CA PHE A 17 -12.48 -4.03 -32.39
C PHE A 17 -13.70 -3.22 -32.85
N LEU A 18 -14.85 -3.87 -33.05
CA LEU A 18 -16.09 -3.18 -33.42
C LEU A 18 -16.62 -2.28 -32.29
N SER A 19 -16.45 -2.67 -31.03
CA SER A 19 -16.84 -1.86 -29.87
C SER A 19 -16.04 -0.56 -29.76
N PHE A 20 -14.78 -0.56 -30.20
CA PHE A 20 -13.92 0.63 -30.18
C PHE A 20 -14.32 1.69 -31.23
N ARG A 21 -15.06 1.29 -32.27
CA ARG A 21 -15.40 2.15 -33.42
C ARG A 21 -16.75 2.85 -33.31
N ASN A 22 -17.49 2.63 -32.21
CA ASN A 22 -18.83 3.18 -32.01
C ASN A 22 -18.78 4.39 -31.06
N PRO A 23 -18.81 5.65 -31.57
CA PRO A 23 -18.64 6.85 -30.74
C PRO A 23 -19.86 7.15 -29.84
N SER A 24 -20.95 6.40 -29.97
CA SER A 24 -22.16 6.54 -29.14
C SER A 24 -22.03 5.94 -27.73
N ILE A 25 -20.97 5.17 -27.46
CA ILE A 25 -20.67 4.52 -26.17
C ILE A 25 -19.61 5.31 -25.37
N ILE A 26 -19.02 6.36 -25.97
CA ILE A 26 -18.03 7.21 -25.30
C ILE A 26 -18.78 8.14 -24.33
N PRO A 27 -18.57 8.03 -23.00
CA PRO A 27 -19.11 9.00 -22.05
C PRO A 27 -18.55 10.38 -22.43
N SER A 28 -19.37 11.44 -22.31
CA SER A 28 -18.90 12.77 -22.69
C SER A 28 -17.55 13.09 -22.02
N PRO A 29 -16.58 13.66 -22.75
CA PRO A 29 -15.23 13.90 -22.22
C PRO A 29 -15.25 14.76 -20.95
N PHE A 30 -16.29 15.58 -20.78
CA PHE A 30 -16.54 16.36 -19.57
C PHE A 30 -16.89 15.50 -18.34
N ARG A 31 -17.66 14.43 -18.49
CA ARG A 31 -18.03 13.55 -17.39
C ARG A 31 -16.84 12.72 -16.91
N GLU A 32 -16.05 12.20 -17.84
CA GLU A 32 -14.83 11.45 -17.49
C GLU A 32 -13.79 12.35 -16.82
N ALA A 33 -13.58 13.56 -17.35
CA ALA A 33 -12.69 14.54 -16.74
C ALA A 33 -13.10 14.85 -15.30
N GLN A 34 -14.40 15.07 -15.04
CA GLN A 34 -14.89 15.31 -13.68
C GLN A 34 -14.64 14.13 -12.73
N ILE A 35 -14.90 12.89 -13.18
CA ILE A 35 -14.66 11.69 -12.37
C ILE A 35 -13.17 11.53 -12.07
N ILE A 36 -12.30 11.77 -13.07
CA ILE A 36 -10.86 11.68 -12.92
C ILE A 36 -10.36 12.76 -11.94
N THR A 37 -10.80 14.01 -12.09
CA THR A 37 -10.43 15.09 -11.17
C THR A 37 -10.88 14.80 -9.74
N GLN A 38 -12.10 14.30 -9.54
CA GLN A 38 -12.60 13.91 -8.22
C GLN A 38 -11.77 12.77 -7.61
N ARG A 39 -11.34 11.79 -8.41
CA ARG A 39 -10.48 10.70 -7.95
C ARG A 39 -9.09 11.19 -7.58
N ILE A 40 -8.47 12.02 -8.42
CA ILE A 40 -7.16 12.61 -8.14
C ILE A 40 -7.18 13.38 -6.81
N ILE A 41 -8.21 14.19 -6.60
CA ILE A 41 -8.36 14.97 -5.37
C ILE A 41 -8.60 14.06 -4.15
N ARG A 42 -9.39 13.00 -4.32
CA ARG A 42 -9.70 12.06 -3.23
C ARG A 42 -8.50 11.20 -2.85
N ASP A 43 -7.77 10.72 -3.85
CA ASP A 43 -6.64 9.82 -3.68
C ASP A 43 -5.38 10.59 -3.25
N ASP A 44 -5.25 11.85 -3.67
CA ASP A 44 -4.18 12.76 -3.25
C ASP A 44 -4.72 14.18 -2.93
N PRO A 45 -5.18 14.41 -1.68
CA PRO A 45 -5.70 15.71 -1.27
C PRO A 45 -4.63 16.81 -1.27
N SER A 46 -3.34 16.48 -1.37
CA SER A 46 -2.28 17.50 -1.52
C SER A 46 -2.42 18.29 -2.82
N LYS A 47 -3.09 17.73 -3.83
CA LYS A 47 -3.38 18.42 -5.11
C LYS A 47 -4.38 19.57 -4.97
N LEU A 48 -5.09 19.67 -3.83
CA LEU A 48 -5.90 20.84 -3.47
C LEU A 48 -5.10 21.95 -2.80
N GLN A 49 -3.91 21.65 -2.26
CA GLN A 49 -3.13 22.63 -1.53
C GLN A 49 -2.44 23.59 -2.51
N ALA A 50 -2.82 24.86 -2.44
CA ALA A 50 -2.23 25.92 -3.26
C ALA A 50 -0.77 26.25 -2.89
N LYS A 51 -0.28 25.77 -1.73
CA LYS A 51 1.07 26.07 -1.24
C LYS A 51 1.92 24.80 -1.25
N PRO A 52 3.14 24.84 -1.84
CA PRO A 52 4.03 23.68 -1.89
C PRO A 52 4.71 23.38 -0.54
N ASN A 53 4.60 24.28 0.44
CA ASN A 53 5.32 24.20 1.71
C ASN A 53 4.35 24.08 2.89
N ILE A 54 4.65 23.13 3.77
CA ILE A 54 3.94 22.93 5.05
C ILE A 54 4.27 24.08 5.99
N SER A 55 3.25 24.61 6.66
CA SER A 55 3.39 25.67 7.65
C SER A 55 4.00 25.15 8.95
N LYS A 56 4.68 26.02 9.70
CA LYS A 56 5.23 25.65 11.02
C LYS A 56 4.15 25.20 12.01
N GLU A 57 2.91 25.65 11.83
CA GLU A 57 1.76 25.27 12.66
C GLU A 57 1.31 23.84 12.36
N GLU A 58 1.26 23.44 11.09
CA GLU A 58 0.97 22.05 10.69
C GLU A 58 2.02 21.08 11.24
N VAL A 59 3.30 21.43 11.19
CA VAL A 59 4.37 20.61 11.80
C VAL A 59 4.17 20.46 13.31
N LYS A 60 3.77 21.52 14.01
CA LYS A 60 3.49 21.44 15.46
C LYS A 60 2.34 20.50 15.78
N ASN A 61 1.33 20.44 14.92
CA ASN A 61 0.19 19.54 15.08
C ASN A 61 0.57 18.07 14.82
N LEU A 62 1.67 17.81 14.09
CA LEU A 62 2.21 16.47 13.85
C LEU A 62 3.10 15.95 14.98
N ILE A 63 3.71 16.84 15.78
CA ILE A 63 4.57 16.46 16.92
C ILE A 63 3.92 15.45 17.88
N PRO A 64 2.67 15.62 18.36
CA PRO A 64 2.06 14.66 19.27
C PRO A 64 1.87 13.28 18.62
N HIS A 65 1.55 13.23 17.32
CA HIS A 65 1.40 11.97 16.59
C HIS A 65 2.73 11.23 16.44
N VAL A 66 3.79 11.94 16.03
CA VAL A 66 5.14 11.37 15.91
C VAL A 66 5.67 10.91 17.27
N ASN A 67 5.44 11.68 18.33
CA ASN A 67 5.83 11.28 19.67
C ASN A 67 5.08 10.04 20.16
N PHE A 68 3.80 9.91 19.81
CA PHE A 68 3.00 8.73 20.14
C PHE A 68 3.52 7.49 19.40
N GLU A 69 3.81 7.62 18.10
CA GLU A 69 4.39 6.52 17.31
C GLU A 69 5.78 6.10 17.84
N ILE A 70 6.63 7.07 18.19
CA ILE A 70 7.93 6.77 18.80
C ILE A 70 7.74 6.05 20.14
N ALA A 71 6.80 6.50 20.97
CA ALA A 71 6.54 5.88 22.27
C ALA A 71 6.00 4.44 22.14
N ASP A 72 5.26 4.15 21.08
CA ASP A 72 4.73 2.81 20.78
C ASP A 72 5.80 1.87 20.16
N LEU A 73 6.56 2.38 19.20
CA LEU A 73 7.56 1.59 18.46
C LEU A 73 8.87 1.40 19.23
N ALA A 74 9.28 2.36 20.06
CA ALA A 74 10.54 2.29 20.81
C ALA A 74 10.62 1.06 21.74
N PRO A 75 9.64 0.74 22.61
CA PRO A 75 9.72 -0.42 23.49
C PRO A 75 9.73 -1.73 22.68
N THR A 76 8.90 -1.82 21.65
CA THR A 76 8.83 -3.00 20.76
C THR A 76 10.17 -3.25 20.08
N THR A 77 10.79 -2.19 19.53
CA THR A 77 12.10 -2.28 18.88
C THR A 77 13.21 -2.65 19.87
N ALA A 78 13.16 -2.10 21.09
CA ALA A 78 14.09 -2.46 22.16
C ALA A 78 13.95 -3.94 22.57
N MET A 79 12.73 -4.46 22.69
CA MET A 79 12.48 -5.87 23.02
C MET A 79 13.01 -6.80 21.92
N ILE A 80 12.82 -6.45 20.65
CA ILE A 80 13.38 -7.21 19.51
C ILE A 80 14.92 -7.22 19.58
N ALA A 81 15.54 -6.07 19.83
CA ALA A 81 17.00 -5.96 19.91
C ALA A 81 17.61 -6.80 21.05
N TYR A 82 16.92 -6.90 22.19
CA TYR A 82 17.34 -7.72 23.32
C TYR A 82 16.72 -9.14 23.34
N GLY A 83 15.94 -9.50 22.32
CA GLY A 83 15.23 -10.78 22.23
C GLY A 83 16.10 -12.00 22.55
N PRO A 84 17.27 -12.18 21.91
CA PRO A 84 18.15 -13.32 22.20
C PRO A 84 18.61 -13.37 23.66
N THR A 85 18.87 -12.20 24.27
CA THR A 85 19.28 -12.10 25.67
C THR A 85 18.15 -12.46 26.62
N LEU A 86 16.91 -12.04 26.31
CA LEU A 86 15.72 -12.39 27.08
C LEU A 86 15.44 -13.90 27.03
N VAL A 87 15.54 -14.51 25.84
CA VAL A 87 15.34 -15.96 25.67
C VAL A 87 16.44 -16.75 26.39
N LYS A 88 17.68 -16.27 26.37
CA LYS A 88 18.78 -16.88 27.12
C LYS A 88 18.51 -16.93 28.64
N LEU A 89 17.82 -15.94 29.21
CA LEU A 89 17.45 -15.93 30.63
C LEU A 89 16.45 -17.04 31.00
N LEU A 90 15.75 -17.61 30.02
CA LEU A 90 14.83 -18.74 30.21
C LEU A 90 15.54 -20.11 30.24
N GLY A 91 16.87 -20.13 30.09
CA GLY A 91 17.68 -21.35 30.17
C GLY A 91 18.08 -21.96 28.82
N TYR A 92 17.74 -21.30 27.70
CA TYR A 92 18.14 -21.74 26.36
C TYR A 92 19.61 -21.45 26.06
N GLU A 93 20.23 -22.31 25.25
CA GLU A 93 21.59 -22.09 24.79
C GLU A 93 21.68 -20.91 23.81
N ARG A 94 22.89 -20.37 23.61
CA ARG A 94 23.12 -19.19 22.76
C ARG A 94 22.58 -19.38 21.34
N LEU A 95 22.79 -20.54 20.72
CA LEU A 95 22.34 -20.79 19.35
C LEU A 95 20.82 -20.83 19.26
N GLU A 96 20.18 -21.55 20.18
CA GLU A 96 18.73 -21.68 20.29
C GLU A 96 18.05 -20.33 20.58
N SER A 97 18.64 -19.52 21.46
CA SER A 97 18.10 -18.19 21.78
C SER A 97 18.10 -17.24 20.58
N HIS A 98 19.10 -17.36 19.69
CA HIS A 98 19.18 -16.54 18.48
C HIS A 98 18.18 -16.99 17.42
N THR A 99 18.00 -18.31 17.24
CA THR A 99 17.00 -18.84 16.31
C THR A 99 15.58 -18.51 16.76
N MET A 100 15.26 -18.66 18.06
CA MET A 100 13.96 -18.30 18.62
C MET A 100 13.65 -16.81 18.47
N ALA A 101 14.62 -15.92 18.74
CA ALA A 101 14.40 -14.48 18.56
C ALA A 101 14.30 -14.06 17.08
N SER A 102 14.85 -14.84 16.15
CA SER A 102 14.81 -14.53 14.72
C SER A 102 13.53 -14.97 14.00
N ILE A 103 12.79 -15.94 14.54
CA ILE A 103 11.57 -16.46 13.93
C ILE A 103 10.32 -15.65 14.31
N ASP A 104 10.36 -14.97 15.45
CA ASP A 104 9.25 -14.21 16.04
C ASP A 104 8.61 -13.18 15.07
N PRO A 105 9.38 -12.38 14.29
CA PRO A 105 8.80 -11.43 13.33
C PRO A 105 8.00 -12.09 12.19
N TRP A 106 8.27 -13.36 11.88
CA TRP A 106 7.63 -14.09 10.79
C TRP A 106 6.32 -14.76 11.20
N ILE A 107 6.12 -15.01 12.50
CA ILE A 107 4.89 -15.63 13.02
C ILE A 107 3.75 -14.60 13.11
N LEU A 108 4.09 -13.31 13.16
CA LEU A 108 3.13 -12.20 13.23
C LEU A 108 2.60 -11.74 11.85
N LEU A 109 3.16 -12.24 10.74
CA LEU A 109 2.71 -11.98 9.36
C LEU A 109 1.71 -13.06 8.89
#